data_AF-A0A2P5D7Z0-F1
#
_entry.id   AF-A0A2P5D7Z0-F1
#
_cell.length_a   1.000
_cell.length_b   1.000
_cell.length_c   1.000
_cell.angle_alpha   90.00
_cell.angle_beta   90.00
_cell.angle_gamma   90.00
#
_symmetry.space_group_name_H-M   'P 1'
#
loop_
_entity.id
_entity.type
_entity.pdbx_description
1 polymer ?
#
loop_
_entity_poly.entity_id
_entity_poly.type
_entity_poly.pdbx_seq_one_letter_code
_entity_poly.pdbx_strand_id
1 'polypeptide(L)'
;MNSLVAYKKALRTWAQWVDSNIDPRVNKVFFQGISPDHVNGKEWGEPMVKICEGQSGPVGGSSYPGGPHLAEKILEEVLRSVSKPVHLLNVTTFSQLRKDGHPSVYGYGGRRDMDCSYY
;
A
#
# COMPACT_ATOMS: atom_id res chain seq x y z
N MET A 1 17.73 11.48 -1.40
CA MET A 1 16.60 11.54 -2.35
C MET A 1 15.32 11.26 -1.58
N ASN A 2 14.25 12.02 -1.82
CA ASN A 2 12.94 11.76 -1.21
C ASN A 2 12.42 10.35 -1.59
N SER A 3 11.82 9.62 -0.65
CA SER A 3 11.39 8.22 -0.85
C SER A 3 10.37 8.06 -1.98
N LEU A 4 9.40 8.97 -2.10
CA LEU A 4 8.40 8.95 -3.18
C LEU A 4 9.02 9.27 -4.54
N VAL A 5 10.02 10.16 -4.58
CA VAL A 5 10.80 10.42 -5.81
C VAL A 5 11.59 9.18 -6.24
N ALA A 6 12.21 8.48 -5.28
CA ALA A 6 12.91 7.24 -5.54
C ALA A 6 11.97 6.14 -6.04
N TYR A 7 10.82 5.99 -5.38
CA TYR A 7 9.78 5.04 -5.75
C TYR A 7 9.27 5.27 -7.17
N LYS A 8 8.93 6.52 -7.51
CA LYS A 8 8.50 6.89 -8.87
C LYS A 8 9.57 6.58 -9.93
N LYS A 9 10.84 6.84 -9.62
CA LYS A 9 11.95 6.53 -10.54
C LYS A 9 12.08 5.02 -10.76
N ALA A 10 12.04 4.23 -9.69
CA ALA A 10 12.11 2.77 -9.76
C ALA A 10 10.92 2.18 -10.56
N LEU A 11 9.70 2.65 -10.29
CA LEU A 11 8.51 2.22 -11.02
C LEU A 11 8.60 2.53 -12.52
N ARG A 12 9.13 3.69 -12.90
CA ARG A 12 9.32 4.03 -14.32
C ARG A 12 10.33 3.11 -15.01
N THR A 13 11.40 2.73 -14.32
CA THR A 13 12.35 1.74 -14.84
C THR A 13 11.68 0.37 -15.03
N TRP A 14 10.88 -0.07 -14.05
CA TRP A 14 10.11 -1.31 -14.18
C TRP A 14 9.09 -1.25 -15.32
N ALA A 15 8.37 -0.14 -15.49
CA ALA A 15 7.42 0.09 -16.57
C ALA A 15 8.08 -0.01 -17.96
N GLN A 16 9.25 0.62 -18.15
CA GLN A 16 10.03 0.51 -19.38
C GLN A 16 10.48 -0.92 -19.66
N TRP A 17 10.84 -1.65 -18.62
CA TRP A 17 11.18 -3.07 -18.74
C TRP A 17 9.97 -3.90 -19.19
N VAL A 18 8.77 -3.66 -18.62
CA VAL A 18 7.54 -4.33 -19.05
C VAL A 18 7.30 -4.08 -20.55
N ASP A 19 7.32 -2.82 -20.97
CA ASP A 19 7.11 -2.42 -22.37
C ASP A 19 8.15 -3.00 -23.33
N SER A 20 9.35 -3.31 -22.86
CA SER A 20 10.40 -3.91 -23.69
C SER A 20 10.34 -5.44 -23.72
N ASN A 21 9.90 -6.10 -22.64
CA ASN A 21 10.16 -7.54 -22.45
C ASN A 21 8.92 -8.44 -22.41
N ILE A 22 7.72 -7.91 -22.13
CA ILE A 22 6.52 -8.73 -21.93
C ILE A 22 5.78 -8.99 -23.25
N ASP A 23 5.43 -10.25 -23.57
CA ASP A 23 4.46 -10.54 -24.64
C ASP A 23 3.05 -10.70 -24.03
N PRO A 24 2.11 -9.77 -24.27
CA PRO A 24 0.77 -9.81 -23.66
C PRO A 24 -0.10 -10.97 -24.18
N ARG A 25 0.30 -11.68 -25.24
CA ARG A 25 -0.43 -12.85 -25.75
C ARG A 25 -0.26 -14.09 -24.88
N VAL A 26 0.86 -14.17 -24.16
CA VAL A 26 1.22 -15.34 -23.33
C VAL A 26 1.51 -14.99 -21.87
N ASN A 27 1.71 -13.70 -21.56
CA ASN A 27 1.95 -13.22 -20.20
C ASN A 27 0.81 -12.33 -19.73
N LYS A 28 0.42 -12.48 -18.45
CA LYS A 28 -0.41 -11.51 -17.74
C LYS A 28 0.41 -10.89 -16.63
N VAL A 29 0.44 -9.56 -16.60
CA VAL A 29 1.17 -8.81 -15.57
C VAL A 29 0.19 -8.25 -14.57
N PHE A 30 0.43 -8.52 -13.30
CA PHE A 30 -0.29 -7.94 -12.19
C PHE A 30 0.68 -7.07 -11.38
N PHE A 31 0.17 -5.96 -10.85
CA PHE A 31 0.89 -5.15 -9.89
C PHE A 31 0.01 -4.99 -8.65
N GLN A 32 0.54 -5.33 -7.47
CA GLN A 32 -0.18 -5.15 -6.21
C GLN A 32 -0.08 -3.69 -5.76
N GLY A 33 -1.21 -3.10 -5.37
CA GLY A 33 -1.23 -1.80 -4.71
C GLY A 33 -0.45 -1.80 -3.39
N ILE A 34 -0.35 -0.62 -2.78
CA ILE A 34 0.35 -0.44 -1.52
C ILE A 34 -0.36 -1.18 -0.37
N SER A 35 0.41 -1.98 0.39
CA SER A 35 0.01 -2.45 1.72
C SER A 35 0.42 -1.37 2.74
N PRO A 36 -0.54 -0.64 3.34
CA PRO A 36 -0.26 0.46 4.26
C PRO A 36 0.11 -0.05 5.65
N ASP A 37 0.90 0.74 6.37
CA ASP A 37 1.13 0.58 7.79
C ASP A 37 0.10 1.36 8.62
N HIS A 38 -0.06 0.98 9.89
CA HIS A 38 -0.98 1.64 10.84
C HIS A 38 -0.26 2.10 12.10
N VAL A 39 0.66 3.05 11.92
CA VAL A 39 1.54 3.60 12.99
C VAL A 39 1.12 4.99 13.49
N ASN A 40 -0.06 5.48 13.11
CA ASN A 40 -0.55 6.80 13.52
C ASN A 40 -2.08 6.88 13.50
N GLY A 41 -2.71 6.84 14.68
CA GLY A 41 -4.17 6.81 14.79
C GLY A 41 -4.89 8.06 14.30
N LYS A 42 -4.18 9.17 14.12
CA LYS A 42 -4.73 10.38 13.49
C LYS A 42 -5.22 10.11 12.07
N GLU A 43 -4.61 9.16 11.37
CA GLU A 43 -4.96 8.82 9.99
C GLU A 43 -6.31 8.08 9.88
N TRP A 44 -6.77 7.45 10.95
CA TRP A 44 -8.08 6.82 11.01
C TRP A 44 -9.07 7.50 11.96
N GLY A 45 -8.78 8.74 12.37
CA GLY A 45 -9.69 9.56 13.17
C GLY A 45 -9.62 9.33 14.69
N GLU A 46 -8.60 8.62 15.19
CA GLU A 46 -8.38 8.36 16.62
C GLU A 46 -7.06 8.98 17.09
N PRO A 47 -7.02 10.31 17.35
CA PRO A 47 -5.77 11.03 17.57
C PRO A 47 -5.01 10.63 18.84
N MET A 48 -5.69 9.98 19.80
CA MET A 48 -5.08 9.46 21.04
C MET A 48 -4.42 8.10 20.83
N VAL A 49 -4.76 7.39 19.76
CA VAL A 49 -4.18 6.10 19.42
C VAL A 49 -2.87 6.33 18.67
N LYS A 50 -1.80 5.74 19.18
CA LYS A 50 -0.45 5.89 18.59
C LYS A 50 -0.15 4.85 17.54
N ILE A 51 -0.74 3.66 17.62
CA ILE A 51 -0.35 2.48 16.84
C ILE A 51 -1.53 1.49 16.77
N CYS A 52 -1.42 0.45 15.96
CA CYS A 52 -2.47 -0.57 15.75
C CYS A 52 -2.77 -1.48 16.97
N GLU A 53 -2.11 -1.29 18.12
CA GLU A 53 -2.37 -2.09 19.32
C GLU A 53 -3.82 -1.93 19.80
N GLY A 54 -4.48 -3.05 20.09
CA GLY A 54 -5.85 -3.08 20.60
C GLY A 54 -6.94 -2.75 19.57
N GLN A 55 -6.59 -2.51 18.31
CA GLN A 55 -7.56 -2.29 17.25
C GLN A 55 -8.21 -3.62 16.85
N SER A 56 -9.53 -3.71 17.01
CA SER A 56 -10.29 -4.96 16.84
C SER A 56 -11.39 -4.89 15.79
N GLY A 57 -11.55 -3.73 15.14
CA GLY A 57 -12.47 -3.54 14.05
C GLY A 57 -11.91 -2.58 13.01
N PRO A 58 -12.40 -2.67 11.76
CA PRO A 58 -11.96 -1.80 10.69
C PRO A 58 -12.40 -0.35 10.92
N VAL A 59 -11.80 0.55 10.17
CA VAL A 59 -12.32 1.91 10.00
C VAL A 59 -13.68 1.82 9.29
N GLY A 60 -14.70 2.46 9.87
CA GLY A 60 -16.04 2.44 9.30
C GLY A 60 -16.16 3.25 8.00
N GLY A 61 -17.09 2.84 7.13
CA GLY A 61 -17.35 3.50 5.85
C GLY A 61 -16.50 2.98 4.70
N SER A 62 -16.46 3.73 3.59
CA SER A 62 -15.76 3.34 2.35
C SER A 62 -14.56 4.22 2.01
N SER A 63 -14.24 5.21 2.86
CA SER A 63 -13.17 6.17 2.65
C SER A 63 -12.29 6.27 3.88
N TYR A 64 -10.98 6.23 3.66
CA TYR A 64 -10.02 6.38 4.76
C TYR A 64 -9.85 7.87 5.16
N PRO A 65 -9.99 8.23 6.45
CA PRO A 65 -9.93 9.62 6.90
C PRO A 65 -8.61 10.34 6.58
N GLY A 66 -7.48 9.63 6.62
CA GLY A 66 -6.15 10.13 6.26
C GLY A 66 -5.97 10.40 4.78
N GLY A 67 -6.97 10.07 3.96
CA GLY A 67 -6.98 10.28 2.54
C GLY A 67 -6.20 9.21 1.76
N PRO A 68 -6.03 9.43 0.44
CA PRO A 68 -5.44 8.45 -0.45
C PRO A 68 -3.93 8.33 -0.23
N HIS A 69 -3.43 7.09 -0.27
CA HIS A 69 -2.00 6.81 -0.11
C HIS A 69 -1.18 7.40 -1.28
N LEU A 70 -0.16 8.22 -0.96
CA LEU A 70 0.59 8.95 -1.99
C LEU A 70 1.36 8.03 -2.94
N ALA A 71 1.91 6.92 -2.44
CA ALA A 71 2.60 5.96 -3.29
C ALA A 71 1.65 5.21 -4.24
N GLU A 72 0.37 5.03 -3.86
CA GLU A 72 -0.64 4.44 -4.75
C GLU A 72 -0.95 5.39 -5.91
N LYS A 73 -1.10 6.69 -5.62
CA LYS A 73 -1.29 7.70 -6.68
C LYS A 73 -0.13 7.72 -7.68
N ILE A 74 1.11 7.58 -7.19
CA ILE A 74 2.29 7.50 -8.04
C ILE A 74 2.29 6.23 -8.87
N LEU A 75 1.90 5.09 -8.27
CA LEU A 75 1.76 3.83 -8.98
C LEU A 75 0.75 3.96 -10.13
N GLU A 76 -0.47 4.42 -9.85
CA GLU A 76 -1.50 4.64 -10.87
C GLU A 76 -1.01 5.59 -11.97
N GLU A 77 -0.30 6.67 -11.62
CA GLU A 77 0.28 7.60 -12.59
C GLU A 77 1.27 6.89 -13.54
N VAL A 78 2.16 6.06 -13.00
CA VAL A 78 3.14 5.32 -13.81
C VAL A 78 2.47 4.25 -14.65
N LEU A 79 1.50 3.51 -14.11
CA LEU A 79 0.78 2.47 -14.86
C LEU A 79 0.03 3.02 -16.07
N ARG A 80 -0.50 4.25 -16.00
CA ARG A 80 -1.11 4.94 -17.15
C ARG A 80 -0.13 5.22 -18.29
N SER A 81 1.17 5.22 -18.02
CA SER A 81 2.21 5.42 -19.04
C SER A 81 2.72 4.12 -19.68
N VAL A 82 2.33 2.95 -19.16
CA VAL A 82 2.75 1.65 -19.69
C VAL A 82 1.93 1.34 -20.93
N SER A 83 2.60 0.97 -22.02
CA SER A 83 1.93 0.64 -23.28
C SER A 83 1.30 -0.76 -23.24
N LYS A 84 1.92 -1.70 -22.52
CA LYS A 84 1.39 -3.06 -22.35
C LYS A 84 0.39 -3.16 -21.19
N PRO A 85 -0.61 -4.06 -21.28
CA PRO A 85 -1.58 -4.25 -20.20
C PRO A 85 -0.92 -4.68 -18.89
N VAL A 86 -1.15 -3.89 -17.85
CA VAL A 86 -0.85 -4.22 -16.45
C VAL A 86 -2.13 -4.15 -15.65
N HIS A 87 -2.46 -5.23 -14.93
CA HIS A 87 -3.62 -5.28 -14.07
C HIS A 87 -3.24 -4.85 -12.65
N LEU A 88 -3.73 -3.68 -12.23
CA LEU A 88 -3.57 -3.22 -10.85
C LEU A 88 -4.53 -3.97 -9.93
N LEU A 89 -3.98 -4.70 -8.96
CA LEU A 89 -4.73 -5.20 -7.81
C LEU A 89 -4.82 -4.06 -6.79
N ASN A 90 -5.80 -3.17 -6.99
CA ASN A 90 -6.00 -1.99 -6.14
C ASN A 90 -6.64 -2.39 -4.80
N VAL A 91 -5.79 -2.83 -3.87
CA VAL A 91 -6.17 -3.24 -2.52
C VAL A 91 -5.96 -2.13 -1.49
N THR A 92 -5.30 -1.02 -1.87
CA THR A 92 -4.73 -0.04 -0.95
C THR A 92 -5.76 0.58 -0.02
N THR A 93 -6.86 1.12 -0.55
CA THR A 93 -7.90 1.72 0.31
C THR A 93 -8.58 0.67 1.18
N PHE A 94 -8.82 -0.54 0.67
CA PHE A 94 -9.37 -1.62 1.49
C PHE A 94 -8.42 -1.95 2.64
N SER A 95 -7.12 -2.05 2.38
CA SER A 95 -6.11 -2.30 3.41
C SER A 95 -5.97 -1.14 4.39
N GLN A 96 -6.09 0.13 3.96
CA GLN A 96 -6.11 1.29 4.87
C GLN A 96 -7.29 1.24 5.86
N LEU A 97 -8.42 0.64 5.48
CA LEU A 97 -9.54 0.47 6.40
C LEU A 97 -9.27 -0.62 7.44
N ARG A 98 -8.27 -1.49 7.26
CA ARG A 98 -7.99 -2.64 8.11
C ARG A 98 -6.91 -2.36 9.16
N LYS A 99 -7.12 -1.34 9.97
CA LYS A 99 -6.28 -1.06 11.17
C LYS A 99 -6.24 -2.22 12.17
N ASP A 100 -7.23 -3.11 12.11
CA ASP A 100 -7.37 -4.35 12.87
C ASP A 100 -6.65 -5.56 12.24
N GLY A 101 -6.07 -5.40 11.04
CA GLY A 101 -5.55 -6.50 10.24
C GLY A 101 -4.09 -6.89 10.51
N HIS A 102 -3.39 -6.20 11.41
CA HIS A 102 -1.98 -6.44 11.66
C HIS A 102 -1.71 -7.43 12.81
N PRO A 103 -0.57 -8.14 12.79
CA PRO A 103 -0.14 -9.02 13.88
C PRO A 103 -0.01 -8.31 15.23
N SER A 104 0.32 -7.01 15.24
CA SER A 104 0.47 -6.25 16.48
C SER A 104 1.51 -6.91 17.41
N VAL A 105 1.19 -7.11 18.68
CA VAL A 105 2.03 -7.80 19.67
C VAL A 105 2.20 -9.31 19.41
N TYR A 106 1.53 -9.88 18.40
CA TYR A 106 1.63 -11.29 18.03
C TYR A 106 2.59 -11.53 16.85
N GLY A 107 3.20 -10.45 16.32
CA GLY A 107 4.22 -10.51 15.27
C GLY A 107 5.62 -10.82 15.79
N TYR A 108 6.60 -10.70 14.88
CA TYR A 108 8.01 -10.91 15.20
C TYR A 108 8.51 -9.82 16.17
N GLY A 109 8.98 -10.22 17.35
CA GLY A 109 9.46 -9.31 18.42
C GLY A 109 8.41 -8.94 19.49
N GLY A 110 7.16 -9.36 19.30
CA GLY A 110 6.11 -9.30 20.31
C GLY A 110 5.86 -7.91 20.88
N ARG A 111 5.64 -7.79 22.20
CA ARG A 111 5.42 -6.49 22.87
C ARG A 111 6.61 -5.51 22.79
N ARG A 112 7.78 -5.96 22.35
CA ARG A 112 8.98 -5.12 22.22
C ARG A 112 9.14 -4.56 20.81
N ASP A 113 8.47 -5.15 19.82
CA ASP A 113 8.53 -4.74 18.42
C ASP A 113 7.14 -4.90 17.80
N MET A 114 6.38 -3.80 17.86
CA MET A 114 4.99 -3.76 17.42
C MET A 114 4.91 -3.80 15.91
N ASP A 115 4.32 -4.88 15.39
CA ASP A 115 4.11 -5.08 13.97
C ASP A 115 2.80 -4.43 13.53
N CYS A 116 2.91 -3.31 12.80
CA CYS A 116 1.78 -2.65 12.14
C CYS A 116 2.04 -2.41 10.65
N SER A 117 2.88 -3.21 10.02
CA SER A 117 3.33 -3.01 8.63
C SER A 117 3.26 -4.26 7.76
N TYR A 118 2.92 -5.41 8.34
CA TYR A 118 2.97 -6.68 7.61
C TYR A 118 1.56 -7.07 7.12
N TYR A 119 1.41 -7.15 5.78
CA TYR A 119 1.17 -8.35 4.94
C TYR A 119 1.13 -7.96 3.45
#